data_AF-A0A6N7M4H9-F1
#
_entry.id   AF-A0A6N7M4H9-F1
#
_cell.length_a   1.000
_cell.length_b   1.000
_cell.length_c   1.000
_cell.angle_alpha   90.00
_cell.angle_beta   90.00
_cell.angle_gamma   90.00
#
_symmetry.space_group_name_H-M   'P 1'
#
loop_
_entity.id
_entity.type
_entity.pdbx_description
1 polymer ?
#
loop_
_entity_poly.entity_id
_entity_poly.type
_entity_poly.pdbx_seq_one_letter_code
_entity_poly.pdbx_strand_id
1 'polypeptide(L)' 'MSLKYDIKDIKLAGKGKQRIEWAAEQMPVLGLVKKRFRKEKPFKKDTRIACCLHVTSEILPSPDRSDHNRP' A
#
# COMPACT_ATOMS: atom_id res chain seq x y z
N MET A 1 -18.62 -6.80 3.18
CA MET A 1 -18.17 -5.41 3.47
C MET A 1 -18.01 -4.69 2.14
N SER A 2 -18.79 -3.65 1.88
CA SER A 2 -18.66 -2.86 0.63
C SER A 2 -17.45 -1.93 0.77
N LEU A 3 -16.44 -2.11 -0.08
CA LEU A 3 -15.32 -1.18 -0.18
C LEU A 3 -15.85 0.15 -0.73
N LYS A 4 -15.91 1.19 0.11
CA LYS A 4 -16.24 2.55 -0.33
C LYS A 4 -14.97 3.21 -0.85
N TYR A 5 -14.85 3.33 -2.16
CA TYR A 5 -13.82 4.13 -2.81
C TYR A 5 -14.46 4.90 -3.97
N ASP A 6 -13.96 6.10 -4.23
CA ASP A 6 -14.33 6.91 -5.38
C ASP A 6 -13.09 7.06 -6.26
N ILE A 7 -13.09 6.40 -7.41
CA ILE A 7 -11.96 6.36 -8.34
C ILE A 7 -12.45 6.57 -9.77
N LYS A 8 -11.63 7.26 -10.56
CA LYS A 8 -11.97 7.60 -11.95
C LYS A 8 -12.09 6.37 -12.85
N ASP A 9 -11.15 5.42 -12.76
CA ASP A 9 -11.14 4.21 -13.58
C ASP A 9 -10.38 3.07 -12.89
N ILE A 10 -11.07 1.96 -12.64
CA ILE A 10 -10.50 0.77 -12.01
C ILE A 10 -9.61 -0.03 -12.96
N LYS A 11 -9.77 0.09 -14.28
CA LYS A 11 -8.96 -0.62 -15.28
C LYS A 11 -7.48 -0.22 -15.24
N LEU A 12 -7.18 0.95 -14.67
CA LEU A 12 -5.81 1.43 -14.47
C LEU A 12 -5.07 0.73 -13.33
N ALA A 13 -5.74 -0.11 -12.52
CA ALA A 13 -5.15 -0.79 -11.38
C ALA A 13 -3.92 -1.63 -11.76
N GLY A 14 -3.95 -2.32 -12.91
CA GLY A 14 -2.82 -3.12 -13.39
C GLY A 14 -1.56 -2.28 -13.65
N LYS A 15 -1.73 -1.14 -14.34
CA LYS A 15 -0.64 -0.18 -14.61
C LYS A 15 -0.17 0.53 -13.33
N GLY A 16 -1.10 0.82 -12.43
CA GLY A 16 -0.80 1.38 -11.11
C GLY A 16 0.11 0.45 -10.30
N LYS A 17 -0.19 -0.85 -10.28
CA LYS A 17 0.61 -1.86 -9.58
C LYS A 17 2.08 -1.87 -10.04
N GLN A 18 2.33 -1.80 -11.34
CA GLN A 18 3.70 -1.76 -11.88
C GLN A 18 4.46 -0.51 -11.42
N ARG A 19 3.81 0.65 -11.40
CA ARG A 19 4.42 1.92 -10.94
C ARG A 19 4.74 1.90 -9.45
N ILE A 20 3.84 1.32 -8.66
CA ILE A 20 4.02 1.15 -7.22
C ILE A 20 5.22 0.23 -6.94
N GLU A 21 5.34 -0.85 -7.69
CA GLU A 21 6.45 -1.79 -7.55
C GLU A 21 7.80 -1.12 -7.83
N TRP A 22 7.89 -0.36 -8.93
CA TRP A 22 9.07 0.44 -9.24
C TRP A 22 9.39 1.46 -8.15
N ALA A 23 8.39 2.19 -7.62
CA ALA A 23 8.60 3.15 -6.55
C ALA A 23 9.13 2.50 -5.26
N ALA A 24 8.65 1.30 -4.92
CA ALA A 24 9.15 0.57 -3.76
C ALA A 24 10.60 0.10 -3.90
N GLU A 25 11.05 -0.23 -5.12
CA GLU A 25 12.47 -0.53 -5.40
C GLU A 25 13.35 0.72 -5.22
N GLN A 26 12.85 1.90 -5.57
CA GLN A 26 13.56 3.17 -5.39
C GLN A 26 13.55 3.66 -3.92
N MET A 27 12.68 3.12 -3.06
CA MET A 27 12.53 3.51 -1.65
C MET A 27 12.87 2.36 -0.68
N PRO A 28 14.12 1.86 -0.64
CA PRO A 28 14.50 0.66 0.11
C PRO A 28 14.24 0.77 1.62
N VAL A 29 14.29 1.99 2.17
CA VAL A 29 14.05 2.27 3.60
C VAL A 29 12.61 1.92 4.00
N LEU A 30 11.62 2.15 3.13
CA LEU A 30 10.23 1.79 3.40
C LEU A 30 10.05 0.27 3.57
N GLY A 31 10.82 -0.52 2.83
CA GLY A 31 10.86 -1.98 2.97
C GLY A 31 11.35 -2.41 4.36
N LEU A 32 12.36 -1.74 4.90
CA LEU A 32 12.88 -1.99 6.26
C LEU A 32 11.85 -1.63 7.33
N VAL A 33 11.22 -0.46 7.22
CA VAL A 33 10.16 -0.02 8.14
C VAL A 33 8.98 -1.00 8.09
N LYS A 34 8.57 -1.45 6.90
CA LYS A 34 7.50 -2.45 6.73
C LYS A 34 7.85 -3.77 7.41
N LYS A 35 9.09 -4.27 7.27
CA LYS A 35 9.54 -5.51 7.92
C LYS A 35 9.53 -5.38 9.45
N ARG A 36 10.02 -4.26 9.99
CA ARG A 36 10.00 -3.98 11.43
C ARG A 36 8.57 -3.88 11.97
N PHE A 37 7.73 -3.07 11.34
CA PHE A 37 6.34 -2.83 11.77
C PHE A 37 5.44 -4.06 11.58
N ARG A 38 5.79 -5.00 10.69
CA ARG A 38 5.09 -6.30 10.62
C ARG A 38 5.31 -7.18 11.85
N LYS A 39 6.47 -7.07 12.52
CA LYS A 39 6.78 -7.80 13.75
C LYS A 39 6.21 -7.09 14.96
N GLU A 40 6.50 -5.80 15.09
CA GLU A 40 6.07 -4.96 16.22
C GLU A 40 4.56 -4.69 16.20
N LYS A 41 3.95 -4.68 15.00
CA LYS A 41 2.53 -4.42 14.75
C LYS A 41 2.02 -3.22 15.59
N PRO A 42 2.67 -2.04 15.49
CA PRO A 42 2.37 -0.90 16.35
C PRO A 42 0.91 -0.41 16.24
N PHE A 43 0.27 -0.68 15.10
CA PHE A 43 -1.12 -0.28 14.82
C PHE A 43 -2.16 -1.37 15.14
N LYS A 44 -1.80 -2.41 15.92
CA LYS A 44 -2.74 -3.50 16.31
C LYS A 44 -3.88 -3.03 17.22
N LYS A 45 -3.65 -2.00 18.03
CA LYS A 45 -4.68 -1.37 18.86
C LYS A 45 -5.49 -0.43 17.97
N ASP A 46 -6.80 -0.32 18.20
CA ASP A 46 -7.85 0.35 17.40
C ASP A 46 -7.48 1.77 16.87
N THR A 47 -6.52 1.83 15.96
CA THR A 47 -5.86 3.04 15.49
C THR A 47 -6.46 3.40 14.14
N ARG A 48 -7.24 4.48 14.12
CA ARG A 48 -7.79 5.06 12.90
C ARG A 48 -6.79 6.07 12.35
N ILE A 49 -6.25 5.79 11.18
CA ILE A 49 -5.28 6.67 10.50
C ILE A 49 -6.01 7.40 9.38
N ALA A 50 -6.00 8.74 9.44
CA ALA A 50 -6.43 9.60 8.35
C ALA A 50 -5.20 10.28 7.74
N CYS A 51 -5.10 10.27 6.41
CA CYS A 51 -3.97 10.81 5.67
C CYS A 51 -4.49 11.76 4.59
N CYS A 52 -4.01 13.00 4.57
CA CYS A 52 -4.24 13.95 3.48
C CYS A 52 -2.92 14.21 2.76
N LEU A 53 -2.58 13.32 1.82
CA LEU A 53 -1.40 13.45 0.98
C LEU A 53 -1.82 13.41 -0.48
N HIS A 54 -0.98 13.98 -1.34
CA HIS A 54 -1.15 13.89 -2.79
C HIS A 54 -1.11 12.41 -3.20
N VAL A 55 -2.22 11.87 -3.72
CA VAL A 55 -2.28 10.47 -4.13
C VAL A 55 -1.39 10.25 -5.35
N THR A 56 -0.16 9.79 -5.10
CA THR A 56 0.84 9.46 -6.12
C THR A 56 1.22 7.98 -6.03
N SER A 57 1.91 7.49 -7.07
CA SER A 57 2.35 6.09 -7.17
C SER A 57 3.29 5.66 -6.03
N GLU A 58 3.88 6.62 -5.30
CA GLU A 58 4.83 6.39 -4.20
C GLU A 58 4.15 6.15 -2.85
N ILE A 59 2.89 6.59 -2.68
CA ILE A 59 2.17 6.50 -1.40
C ILE A 59 1.58 5.11 -1.17
N LEU A 60 1.32 4.36 -2.25
CA LEU A 60 0.73 3.04 -2.15
C LEU A 60 1.79 2.00 -1.80
N PRO A 61 1.61 1.23 -0.71
CA PRO A 61 2.52 0.14 -0.40
C PRO A 61 2.36 -0.95 -1.46
N SER A 62 3.47 -1.39 -2.06
CA SER A 62 3.44 -2.55 -2.96
C SER A 62 2.77 -3.73 -2.27
N PRO A 63 1.77 -4.35 -2.91
CA PRO A 63 1.21 -5.60 -2.41
C PRO A 63 2.37 -6.57 -2.28
N ASP A 64 2.45 -7.20 -1.13
CA ASP A 64 3.47 -8.22 -0.90
C ASP A 64 3.28 -9.33 -1.93
N ARG A 65 4.32 -9.64 -2.71
CA ARG A 65 4.27 -10.74 -3.69
C ARG A 65 3.94 -12.08 -3.03
N SER A 66 4.09 -12.23 -1.71
CA SER A 66 3.65 -13.43 -0.99
C SER A 66 2.16 -13.48 -0.65
N ASP A 67 1.39 -12.41 -0.88
CA ASP A 67 -0.06 -12.34 -0.62
C ASP A 67 -0.86 -12.36 -1.94
N HIS A 68 -0.58 -13.34 -2.81
CA HIS A 68 -1.33 -13.58 -4.05
C HIS A 68 -2.75 -14.13 -3.82
N ASN A 69 -3.20 -14.23 -2.56
CA ASN A 69 -4.47 -14.86 -2.20
C ASN A 69 -5.26 -14.08 -1.14
N ARG A 70 -5.30 -12.75 -1.28
CA ARG A 70 -6.27 -11.93 -0.55
C ARG A 70 -7.34 -11.42 -1.53
N PRO A 71 -8.64 -11.67 -1.27
CA PRO A 71 -9.73 -11.26 -2.15
C PRO A 71 -9.82 -9.74 -2.33
#